data_AF-A0A1M6AS10-F1
#
_entry.id   AF-A0A1M6AS10-F1
#
_cell.length_a   1.000
_cell.length_b   1.000
_cell.length_c   1.000
_cell.angle_alpha   90.00
_cell.angle_beta   90.00
_cell.angle_gamma   90.00
#
_symmetry.space_group_name_H-M   'P 1'
#
loop_
_entity.id
_entity.type
_entity.pdbx_description
1 polymer ?
#
loop_
_entity_poly.entity_id
_entity_poly.type
_entity_poly.pdbx_seq_one_letter_code
_entity_poly.pdbx_strand_id
1 'polypeptide(L)'
;MASFNTLDGQPPIVVSHRGASAVRPEHTIEAYRVAIEMGSKFIEPDLVTTRDGVLVARHEHTLAQSTDIAEHPEFADREWVIENFTLAELKTLRAVERTGNRRPESAAYDGQFEIATLDEILALVKQHEAETGEKIAIVPELKDTGVLMAKGYDTPQMLVDTLLAHGFTEPERVLLSSGDLKILKVLHDRILPAAGIDLMLLLVGNTATPEGLAEIARYADIVAPNLSAILPRVELSSPVDGNGDGRAQIHTQLTGEVTDLIANAHAQGLKVIPYTVRAEENSLSLNADGTVQTATDAIRHLIEAGADGFFTDHTDLGVKVVEEYGPGEGAPGVVRLDGTETADFLQGGQGRDDIFGHAGDDTLRGQDGDDRLSGGEGDDRLLGGEGHDSMAGGLGNDGYEVDAAGDLVVELADEGYDRVTARIDYMLGANVEKLILAGEAVSGAGNALDNRIIGSGLANILSGGGGKDTLLGEGGDDLLMGGTGSNRLFGGDGADRFRFDALGEGNLSRVMDFTKGEDRIELDGAVFTAVAGGALAADNSGVGTSANTAAQYLLYDPTSGTLLYDRDGSGGEDAIRIGSVTAGTDLSAADIWVV
;
A
#
# COMPACT_ATOMS: atom_id res chain seq x y z
N MET A 1 2.62 32.82 -4.22
CA MET A 1 1.83 31.59 -4.21
C MET A 1 0.83 31.76 -3.09
N ALA A 2 -0.47 31.78 -3.40
CA ALA A 2 -1.47 31.60 -2.37
C ALA A 2 -1.16 30.27 -1.69
N SER A 3 -1.02 30.25 -0.36
CA SER A 3 -1.04 29.00 0.37
C SER A 3 -2.35 28.31 0.01
N PHE A 4 -2.30 27.07 -0.49
CA PHE A 4 -3.49 26.24 -0.65
C PHE A 4 -3.98 25.91 0.75
N ASN A 5 -4.67 26.87 1.35
CA ASN A 5 -5.12 26.85 2.73
C ASN A 5 -6.52 26.23 2.68
N THR A 6 -6.54 24.91 2.61
CA THR A 6 -7.79 24.15 2.74
C THR A 6 -8.29 24.29 4.18
N LEU A 7 -9.57 24.05 4.44
CA LEU A 7 -10.15 24.21 5.78
C LEU A 7 -9.45 23.39 6.87
N ASP A 8 -8.80 22.29 6.47
CA ASP A 8 -8.00 21.38 7.29
C ASP A 8 -6.48 21.60 7.16
N GLY A 9 -6.04 22.44 6.22
CA GLY A 9 -4.64 22.73 5.94
C GLY A 9 -3.83 21.55 5.37
N GLN A 10 -4.48 20.44 4.99
CA GLN A 10 -3.83 19.22 4.50
C GLN A 10 -4.47 18.72 3.19
N PRO A 11 -3.76 18.72 2.04
CA PRO A 11 -4.18 17.96 0.87
C PRO A 11 -4.01 16.45 1.13
N PRO A 12 -4.75 15.53 0.48
CA PRO A 12 -5.73 15.80 -0.55
C PRO A 12 -7.11 16.12 0.05
N ILE A 13 -7.78 17.14 -0.48
CA ILE A 13 -9.18 17.42 -0.10
C ILE A 13 -10.16 16.47 -0.79
N VAL A 14 -11.23 16.12 -0.08
CA VAL A 14 -12.35 15.35 -0.63
C VAL A 14 -13.46 16.32 -1.03
N VAL A 15 -13.75 16.41 -2.33
CA VAL A 15 -14.88 17.19 -2.85
C VAL A 15 -16.05 16.26 -3.14
N SER A 16 -17.13 16.42 -2.37
CA SER A 16 -18.38 15.69 -2.57
C SER A 16 -19.10 16.20 -3.82
N HIS A 17 -18.89 15.51 -4.93
CA HIS A 17 -19.42 15.87 -6.23
C HIS A 17 -20.94 15.73 -6.23
N ARG A 18 -21.61 16.88 -6.31
CA ARG A 18 -23.07 17.06 -6.24
C ARG A 18 -23.69 16.64 -4.91
N GLY A 19 -22.89 16.67 -3.84
CA GLY A 19 -23.23 16.09 -2.54
C GLY A 19 -22.92 14.59 -2.48
N ALA A 20 -23.61 13.84 -1.60
CA ALA A 20 -23.48 12.39 -1.51
C ALA A 20 -24.27 11.68 -2.62
N SER A 21 -23.93 11.99 -3.88
CA SER A 21 -24.73 11.65 -5.05
C SER A 21 -24.81 10.15 -5.36
N ALA A 22 -23.95 9.33 -4.75
CA ALA A 22 -24.08 7.87 -4.81
C ALA A 22 -25.33 7.35 -4.07
N VAL A 23 -25.76 8.03 -2.99
CA VAL A 23 -26.79 7.54 -2.08
C VAL A 23 -28.01 8.46 -1.96
N ARG A 24 -27.98 9.64 -2.59
CA ARG A 24 -29.09 10.60 -2.67
C ARG A 24 -29.15 11.22 -4.06
N PRO A 25 -30.35 11.59 -4.56
CA PRO A 25 -30.48 12.34 -5.80
C PRO A 25 -29.60 13.59 -5.76
N GLU A 26 -28.77 13.74 -6.79
CA GLU A 26 -27.76 14.79 -6.88
C GLU A 26 -28.34 16.20 -6.73
N HIS A 27 -27.55 17.13 -6.16
CA HIS A 27 -27.91 18.54 -5.98
C HIS A 27 -29.18 18.82 -5.16
N THR A 28 -29.53 17.92 -4.25
CA THR A 28 -30.58 18.17 -3.24
C THR A 28 -29.95 18.67 -1.95
N ILE A 29 -30.69 19.47 -1.16
CA ILE A 29 -30.25 19.86 0.20
C ILE A 29 -29.92 18.63 1.04
N GLU A 30 -30.68 17.55 0.85
CA GLU A 30 -30.41 16.28 1.50
C GLU A 30 -29.07 15.66 1.08
N ALA A 31 -28.73 15.62 -0.21
CA ALA A 31 -27.45 15.08 -0.66
C ALA A 31 -26.26 15.86 -0.06
N TYR A 32 -26.39 17.18 0.08
CA TYR A 32 -25.37 18.02 0.72
C TYR A 32 -25.29 17.77 2.23
N ARG A 33 -26.44 17.68 2.90
CA ARG A 33 -26.50 17.37 4.34
C ARG A 33 -25.85 16.02 4.64
N VAL A 34 -26.18 14.99 3.87
CA VAL A 34 -25.61 13.64 4.01
C VAL A 34 -24.11 13.65 3.75
N ALA A 35 -23.61 14.40 2.77
CA ALA A 35 -22.17 14.53 2.54
C ALA A 35 -21.44 15.16 3.74
N ILE A 36 -22.00 16.22 4.33
CA ILE A 36 -21.45 16.85 5.53
C ILE A 36 -21.46 15.86 6.71
N GLU A 37 -22.55 15.11 6.89
CA GLU A 37 -22.65 14.07 7.93
C GLU A 37 -21.65 12.93 7.75
N MET A 38 -21.25 12.64 6.50
CA MET A 38 -20.19 11.70 6.15
C MET A 38 -18.78 12.26 6.37
N GLY A 39 -18.65 13.50 6.87
CA GLY A 39 -17.35 14.13 7.18
C GLY A 39 -16.77 14.99 6.06
N SER A 40 -17.50 15.22 4.97
CA SER A 40 -17.03 16.08 3.88
C SER A 40 -16.80 17.52 4.33
N LYS A 41 -15.66 18.10 3.95
CA LYS A 41 -15.35 19.52 4.16
C LYS A 41 -15.65 20.38 2.93
N PHE A 42 -15.87 19.77 1.77
CA PHE A 42 -16.10 20.45 0.50
C PHE A 42 -17.28 19.84 -0.23
N ILE A 43 -18.31 20.65 -0.49
CA ILE A 43 -19.47 20.24 -1.28
C ILE A 43 -19.53 20.99 -2.61
N GLU A 44 -19.90 20.31 -3.68
CA GLU A 44 -19.96 20.91 -5.02
C GLU A 44 -21.41 21.07 -5.51
N PRO A 45 -21.85 22.32 -5.76
CA PRO A 45 -23.03 22.59 -6.57
C PRO A 45 -22.67 23.02 -7.99
N ASP A 46 -23.16 22.27 -8.98
CA ASP A 46 -23.28 22.75 -10.35
C ASP A 46 -24.41 23.78 -10.43
N LEU A 47 -24.19 24.93 -11.04
CA LEU A 47 -25.13 26.05 -11.04
C LEU A 47 -25.60 26.41 -12.44
N VAL A 48 -26.91 26.58 -12.53
CA VAL A 48 -27.65 27.08 -13.69
C VAL A 48 -28.69 28.08 -13.22
N THR A 49 -29.35 28.78 -14.15
CA THR A 49 -30.21 29.94 -13.81
C THR A 49 -31.65 29.76 -14.27
N THR A 50 -32.60 30.07 -13.39
CA THR A 50 -34.03 30.09 -13.70
C THR A 50 -34.42 31.30 -14.56
N ARG A 51 -35.61 31.28 -15.14
CA ARG A 51 -36.19 32.39 -15.93
C ARG A 51 -36.26 33.72 -15.18
N ASP A 52 -36.47 33.65 -13.87
CA ASP A 52 -36.56 34.80 -12.96
C ASP A 52 -35.23 35.13 -12.27
N GLY A 53 -34.11 34.54 -12.73
CA GLY A 53 -32.77 34.96 -12.33
C GLY A 53 -32.31 34.38 -10.98
N VAL A 54 -32.69 33.16 -10.65
CA VAL A 54 -32.22 32.45 -9.44
C VAL A 54 -31.21 31.37 -9.82
N LEU A 55 -30.12 31.28 -9.05
CA LEU A 55 -29.14 30.19 -9.19
C LEU A 55 -29.65 28.94 -8.47
N VAL A 56 -29.74 27.84 -9.20
CA VAL A 56 -30.19 26.53 -8.71
C VAL A 56 -29.16 25.45 -9.01
N ALA A 57 -29.08 24.47 -8.11
CA ALA A 57 -28.06 23.43 -8.18
C ALA A 57 -28.51 22.29 -9.09
N ARG A 58 -27.86 22.15 -10.26
CA ARG A 58 -28.14 21.15 -11.30
C ARG A 58 -26.94 21.02 -12.26
N HIS A 59 -26.62 19.78 -12.61
CA HIS A 59 -25.58 19.49 -13.63
C HIS A 59 -25.97 19.90 -15.06
N GLU A 60 -27.24 19.69 -15.43
CA GLU A 60 -27.72 19.88 -16.81
C GLU A 60 -28.84 20.92 -16.86
N HIS A 61 -28.91 21.61 -17.99
CA HIS A 61 -30.00 22.56 -18.30
C HIS A 61 -31.34 21.86 -18.45
N THR A 62 -31.34 20.61 -18.91
CA THR A 62 -32.57 19.86 -19.15
C THR A 62 -33.17 19.36 -17.83
N LEU A 63 -34.49 19.45 -17.70
CA LEU A 63 -35.26 19.01 -16.52
C LEU A 63 -35.57 17.51 -16.56
N ALA A 64 -35.57 16.90 -17.74
CA ALA A 64 -36.04 15.52 -17.93
C ALA A 64 -35.20 14.44 -17.23
N GLN A 65 -33.92 14.68 -16.98
CA GLN A 65 -32.99 13.64 -16.53
C GLN A 65 -32.97 13.46 -15.01
N SER A 66 -33.19 14.53 -14.25
CA SER A 66 -33.04 14.54 -12.80
C SER A 66 -34.23 15.15 -12.07
N THR A 67 -35.38 15.28 -12.76
CA THR A 67 -36.65 15.64 -12.13
C THR A 67 -37.80 14.83 -12.69
N ASP A 68 -38.91 14.83 -11.96
CA ASP A 68 -40.20 14.25 -12.33
C ASP A 68 -41.00 15.07 -13.36
N ILE A 69 -40.37 15.98 -14.13
CA ILE A 69 -41.11 16.93 -15.00
C ILE A 69 -42.02 16.23 -16.03
N ALA A 70 -41.68 15.00 -16.42
CA ALA A 70 -42.51 14.21 -17.33
C ALA A 70 -43.87 13.81 -16.73
N GLU A 71 -44.01 13.87 -15.41
CA GLU A 71 -45.25 13.60 -14.67
C GLU A 71 -46.12 14.84 -14.51
N HIS A 72 -45.65 16.02 -14.96
CA HIS A 72 -46.35 17.30 -14.88
C HIS A 72 -47.00 17.70 -16.22
N PRO A 73 -48.29 17.37 -16.45
CA PRO A 73 -48.99 17.64 -17.70
C PRO A 73 -49.10 19.14 -18.02
N GLU A 74 -49.09 20.01 -17.01
CA GLU A 74 -49.08 21.48 -17.18
C GLU A 74 -47.81 22.00 -17.87
N PHE A 75 -46.75 21.21 -17.91
CA PHE A 75 -45.47 21.56 -18.56
C PHE A 75 -45.22 20.80 -19.86
N ALA A 76 -46.12 19.90 -20.29
CA ALA A 76 -45.91 19.01 -21.42
C ALA A 76 -45.63 19.72 -22.76
N ASP A 77 -46.21 20.91 -22.97
CA ASP A 77 -46.06 21.70 -24.21
C ASP A 77 -44.85 22.65 -24.19
N ARG A 78 -44.03 22.63 -23.14
CA ARG A 78 -42.84 23.49 -22.99
C ARG A 78 -41.57 22.73 -23.30
N GLU A 79 -40.56 23.45 -23.78
CA GLU A 79 -39.20 22.95 -23.78
C GLU A 79 -38.68 22.91 -22.34
N TRP A 80 -38.34 21.71 -21.86
CA TRP A 80 -37.92 21.40 -20.49
C TRP A 80 -36.46 21.79 -20.22
N VAL A 81 -36.12 23.05 -20.47
CA VAL A 81 -34.83 23.66 -20.12
C VAL A 81 -35.03 24.70 -19.03
N ILE A 82 -34.12 24.75 -18.06
CA ILE A 82 -34.35 25.40 -16.77
C ILE A 82 -34.60 26.91 -16.86
N GLU A 83 -33.95 27.60 -17.81
CA GLU A 83 -34.12 29.03 -18.04
C GLU A 83 -35.50 29.41 -18.60
N ASN A 84 -36.32 28.41 -18.96
CA ASN A 84 -37.72 28.64 -19.32
C ASN A 84 -38.64 28.68 -18.11
N PHE A 85 -38.21 28.22 -16.93
CA PHE A 85 -39.04 28.05 -15.73
C PHE A 85 -38.65 29.03 -14.62
N THR A 86 -39.64 29.56 -13.90
CA THR A 86 -39.41 30.35 -12.69
C THR A 86 -39.02 29.45 -11.52
N LEU A 87 -38.40 30.01 -10.49
CA LEU A 87 -38.13 29.27 -9.25
C LEU A 87 -39.41 28.65 -8.69
N ALA A 88 -40.51 29.40 -8.68
CA ALA A 88 -41.79 28.92 -8.16
C ALA A 88 -42.32 27.69 -8.91
N GLU A 89 -42.14 27.63 -10.24
CA GLU A 89 -42.47 26.46 -11.06
C GLU A 89 -41.50 25.31 -10.78
N LEU A 90 -40.20 25.57 -10.66
CA LEU A 90 -39.22 24.51 -10.37
C LEU A 90 -39.44 23.88 -8.99
N LYS A 91 -39.87 24.66 -7.99
CA LYS A 91 -40.18 24.15 -6.65
C LYS A 91 -41.40 23.21 -6.61
N THR A 92 -42.20 23.13 -7.67
CA THR A 92 -43.26 22.11 -7.78
C THR A 92 -42.74 20.76 -8.23
N LEU A 93 -41.55 20.70 -8.83
CA LEU A 93 -40.92 19.46 -9.29
C LEU A 93 -40.22 18.74 -8.13
N ARG A 94 -39.92 17.47 -8.32
CA ARG A 94 -39.11 16.66 -7.41
C ARG A 94 -37.89 16.09 -8.09
N ALA A 95 -36.80 16.03 -7.35
CA ALA A 95 -35.54 15.45 -7.80
C ALA A 95 -35.68 13.93 -7.98
N VAL A 96 -34.99 13.43 -9.00
CA VAL A 96 -34.97 12.01 -9.39
C VAL A 96 -33.53 11.61 -9.70
N GLU A 97 -33.16 10.38 -9.34
CA GLU A 97 -31.85 9.78 -9.65
C GLU A 97 -31.74 9.47 -11.15
N ARG A 98 -30.91 10.24 -11.87
CA ARG A 98 -30.72 10.11 -13.32
C ARG A 98 -30.20 8.73 -13.76
N THR A 99 -29.57 8.01 -12.84
CA THR A 99 -28.93 6.71 -13.08
C THR A 99 -29.51 5.62 -12.18
N GLY A 100 -30.83 5.59 -11.96
CA GLY A 100 -31.48 4.70 -10.98
C GLY A 100 -31.16 3.20 -11.13
N ASN A 101 -30.90 2.72 -12.35
CA ASN A 101 -30.45 1.34 -12.59
C ASN A 101 -29.06 1.02 -11.99
N ARG A 102 -28.22 2.04 -11.79
CA ARG A 102 -26.87 1.95 -11.21
C ARG A 102 -26.86 2.30 -9.73
N ARG A 103 -27.80 3.15 -9.28
CA ARG A 103 -27.91 3.66 -7.92
C ARG A 103 -29.31 3.41 -7.34
N PRO A 104 -29.68 2.14 -7.10
CA PRO A 104 -31.01 1.82 -6.56
C PRO A 104 -31.24 2.44 -5.17
N GLU A 105 -30.18 2.64 -4.38
CA GLU A 105 -30.25 3.28 -3.08
C GLU A 105 -30.60 4.77 -3.16
N SER A 106 -30.00 5.50 -4.11
CA SER A 106 -30.35 6.89 -4.41
C SER A 106 -31.77 6.99 -4.98
N ALA A 107 -32.12 6.11 -5.93
CA ALA A 107 -33.45 6.08 -6.55
C ALA A 107 -34.60 5.77 -5.58
N ALA A 108 -34.31 5.14 -4.43
CA ALA A 108 -35.30 4.96 -3.38
C ALA A 108 -35.85 6.30 -2.81
N TYR A 109 -35.15 7.41 -3.09
CA TYR A 109 -35.54 8.77 -2.68
C TYR A 109 -36.16 9.60 -3.82
N ASP A 110 -36.43 9.01 -4.98
CA ASP A 110 -37.10 9.70 -6.08
C ASP A 110 -38.43 10.31 -5.62
N GLY A 111 -38.68 11.56 -6.02
CA GLY A 111 -39.92 12.26 -5.67
C GLY A 111 -39.92 12.91 -4.28
N GLN A 112 -38.88 12.75 -3.47
CA GLN A 112 -38.89 13.21 -2.07
C GLN A 112 -38.35 14.64 -1.88
N PHE A 113 -37.43 15.09 -2.74
CA PHE A 113 -36.69 16.32 -2.53
C PHE A 113 -36.97 17.37 -3.59
N GLU A 114 -36.92 18.63 -3.19
CA GLU A 114 -37.04 19.78 -4.09
C GLU A 114 -35.70 20.13 -4.74
N ILE A 115 -35.76 20.87 -5.84
CA ILE A 115 -34.57 21.47 -6.47
C ILE A 115 -34.00 22.53 -5.53
N ALA A 116 -32.71 22.43 -5.20
CA ALA A 116 -32.04 23.35 -4.29
C ALA A 116 -31.62 24.66 -4.99
N THR A 117 -31.76 25.79 -4.30
CA THR A 117 -31.12 27.06 -4.70
C THR A 117 -29.74 27.19 -4.07
N LEU A 118 -28.89 28.05 -4.64
CA LEU A 118 -27.62 28.39 -3.99
C LEU A 118 -27.84 29.02 -2.60
N ASP A 119 -28.86 29.87 -2.44
CA ASP A 119 -29.21 30.46 -1.14
C ASP A 119 -29.51 29.38 -0.08
N GLU A 120 -30.23 28.32 -0.44
CA GLU A 120 -30.58 27.23 0.47
C GLU A 120 -29.35 26.39 0.85
N ILE A 121 -28.43 26.17 -0.08
CA ILE A 121 -27.16 25.46 0.16
C ILE A 121 -26.27 26.27 1.11
N LEU A 122 -26.14 27.58 0.87
CA LEU A 122 -25.38 28.47 1.77
C LEU A 122 -26.00 28.55 3.16
N ALA A 123 -27.35 28.53 3.24
CA ALA A 123 -28.06 28.49 4.51
C ALA A 123 -27.79 27.18 5.28
N LEU A 124 -27.80 26.03 4.60
CA LEU A 124 -27.45 24.73 5.19
C LEU A 124 -26.04 24.76 5.80
N VAL A 125 -25.04 25.22 5.05
CA VAL A 125 -23.65 25.28 5.52
C VAL A 125 -23.50 26.18 6.74
N LYS A 126 -24.11 27.37 6.72
CA LYS A 126 -24.10 28.28 7.88
C LYS A 126 -24.82 27.71 9.09
N GLN A 127 -25.91 26.98 8.86
CA GLN A 127 -26.62 26.33 9.94
C GLN A 127 -25.73 25.26 10.59
N HIS A 128 -25.07 24.41 9.80
CA HIS A 128 -24.12 23.43 10.32
C HIS A 128 -23.02 24.10 11.15
N GLU A 129 -22.38 25.14 10.61
CA GLU A 129 -21.33 25.88 11.32
C GLU A 129 -21.83 26.50 12.64
N ALA A 130 -23.05 27.03 12.66
CA ALA A 130 -23.64 27.57 13.88
C ALA A 130 -23.93 26.48 14.93
N GLU A 131 -24.24 25.26 14.50
CA GLU A 131 -24.59 24.13 15.35
C GLU A 131 -23.36 23.38 15.87
N THR A 132 -22.31 23.22 15.05
CA THR A 132 -21.15 22.37 15.33
C THR A 132 -19.85 23.14 15.54
N GLY A 133 -19.78 24.40 15.08
CA GLY A 133 -18.54 25.16 14.99
C GLY A 133 -17.64 24.75 13.80
N GLU A 134 -18.07 23.78 13.01
CA GLU A 134 -17.32 23.26 11.88
C GLU A 134 -17.63 24.06 10.60
N LYS A 135 -16.57 24.52 9.93
CA LYS A 135 -16.71 25.17 8.63
C LYS A 135 -16.79 24.13 7.52
N ILE A 136 -17.69 24.37 6.57
CA ILE A 136 -17.77 23.65 5.29
C ILE A 136 -17.48 24.64 4.17
N ALA A 137 -16.72 24.20 3.17
CA ALA A 137 -16.41 24.91 1.94
C ALA A 137 -17.35 24.48 0.81
N ILE A 138 -17.53 25.37 -0.16
CA ILE A 138 -18.31 25.12 -1.37
C ILE A 138 -17.46 25.26 -2.63
N VAL A 139 -17.74 24.43 -3.62
CA VAL A 139 -17.06 24.42 -4.92
C VAL A 139 -18.09 24.66 -6.04
N PRO A 140 -18.65 25.88 -6.17
CA PRO A 140 -19.72 26.13 -7.14
C PRO A 140 -19.21 26.14 -8.58
N GLU A 141 -19.75 25.26 -9.43
CA GLU A 141 -19.43 25.18 -10.87
C GLU A 141 -20.47 25.91 -11.72
N LEU A 142 -20.04 26.76 -12.65
CA LEU A 142 -20.93 27.36 -13.66
C LEU A 142 -20.94 26.52 -14.96
N LYS A 143 -22.09 25.93 -15.34
CA LYS A 143 -22.18 24.94 -16.45
C LYS A 143 -22.31 25.47 -17.88
N ASP A 144 -23.10 26.52 -18.11
CA ASP A 144 -23.32 27.03 -19.46
C ASP A 144 -23.57 28.54 -19.46
N THR A 145 -22.49 29.27 -19.20
CA THR A 145 -22.50 30.73 -19.13
C THR A 145 -22.55 31.36 -20.52
N GLY A 146 -21.97 30.74 -21.55
CA GLY A 146 -21.95 31.32 -22.90
C GLY A 146 -23.36 31.50 -23.48
N VAL A 147 -24.21 30.48 -23.36
CA VAL A 147 -25.60 30.54 -23.82
C VAL A 147 -26.45 31.44 -22.91
N LEU A 148 -26.30 31.33 -21.59
CA LEU A 148 -27.07 32.13 -20.63
C LEU A 148 -26.72 33.62 -20.68
N MET A 149 -25.45 33.98 -20.86
CA MET A 149 -25.01 35.36 -21.06
C MET A 149 -25.57 35.93 -22.37
N ALA A 150 -25.65 35.14 -23.44
CA ALA A 150 -26.31 35.55 -24.68
C ALA A 150 -27.82 35.79 -24.48
N LYS A 151 -28.44 35.11 -23.52
CA LYS A 151 -29.84 35.33 -23.09
C LYS A 151 -30.00 36.47 -22.06
N GLY A 152 -28.90 37.12 -21.67
CA GLY A 152 -28.90 38.30 -20.79
C GLY A 152 -28.63 38.03 -19.31
N TYR A 153 -28.29 36.80 -18.92
CA TYR A 153 -27.92 36.47 -17.55
C TYR A 153 -26.40 36.62 -17.36
N ASP A 154 -25.95 37.58 -16.54
CA ASP A 154 -24.53 37.67 -16.11
C ASP A 154 -24.30 36.70 -14.94
N THR A 155 -24.33 35.39 -15.23
CA THR A 155 -24.29 34.34 -14.20
C THR A 155 -23.04 34.37 -13.31
N PRO A 156 -21.82 34.76 -13.80
CA PRO A 156 -20.68 34.96 -12.91
C PRO A 156 -20.91 36.10 -11.91
N GLN A 157 -21.55 37.21 -12.32
CA GLN A 157 -21.89 38.30 -11.42
C GLN A 157 -22.96 37.88 -10.41
N MET A 158 -23.99 37.16 -10.86
CA MET A 158 -25.05 36.63 -9.99
C MET A 158 -24.49 35.72 -8.89
N LEU A 159 -23.52 34.86 -9.21
CA LEU A 159 -22.86 34.00 -8.24
C LEU A 159 -22.14 34.82 -7.18
N VAL A 160 -21.30 35.77 -7.60
CA VAL A 160 -20.55 36.64 -6.66
C VAL A 160 -21.49 37.50 -5.82
N ASP A 161 -22.55 38.05 -6.39
CA ASP A 161 -23.56 38.83 -5.65
C ASP A 161 -24.25 37.97 -4.58
N THR A 162 -24.57 36.71 -4.90
CA THR A 162 -25.17 35.76 -3.95
C THR A 162 -24.20 35.44 -2.81
N LEU A 163 -22.93 35.16 -3.12
CA LEU A 163 -21.90 34.90 -2.12
C LEU A 163 -21.70 36.11 -1.18
N LEU A 164 -21.65 37.33 -1.73
CA LEU A 164 -21.55 38.58 -0.97
C LEU A 164 -22.76 38.80 -0.06
N ALA A 165 -23.98 38.59 -0.57
CA ALA A 165 -25.20 38.71 0.22
C ALA A 165 -25.21 37.74 1.41
N HIS A 166 -24.51 36.62 1.28
CA HIS A 166 -24.34 35.62 2.33
C HIS A 166 -23.02 35.76 3.12
N GLY A 167 -22.15 36.72 2.82
CA GLY A 167 -20.86 36.86 3.51
C GLY A 167 -19.92 35.66 3.32
N PHE A 168 -20.06 34.93 2.21
CA PHE A 168 -19.27 33.75 1.86
C PHE A 168 -18.09 34.17 0.96
N THR A 169 -17.12 34.88 1.54
CA THR A 169 -16.00 35.49 0.81
C THR A 169 -14.62 35.05 1.30
N GLU A 170 -14.59 34.01 2.13
CA GLU A 170 -13.35 33.42 2.67
C GLU A 170 -12.65 32.58 1.58
N PRO A 171 -11.39 32.88 1.20
CA PRO A 171 -10.67 32.16 0.14
C PRO A 171 -10.56 30.65 0.38
N GLU A 172 -10.47 30.24 1.65
CA GLU A 172 -10.41 28.84 2.09
C GLU A 172 -11.77 28.11 2.03
N ARG A 173 -12.88 28.84 1.82
CA ARG A 173 -14.24 28.28 1.84
C ARG A 173 -14.93 28.26 0.49
N VAL A 174 -14.36 28.89 -0.54
CA VAL A 174 -15.00 29.00 -1.85
C VAL A 174 -13.98 28.79 -2.96
N LEU A 175 -14.17 27.70 -3.71
CA LEU A 175 -13.43 27.39 -4.93
C LEU A 175 -14.37 27.60 -6.13
N LEU A 176 -14.29 28.74 -6.80
CA LEU A 176 -15.17 29.04 -7.93
C LEU A 176 -14.74 28.25 -9.16
N SER A 177 -15.61 27.41 -9.71
CA SER A 177 -15.27 26.55 -10.84
C SER A 177 -16.06 26.84 -12.12
N SER A 178 -15.45 26.49 -13.26
CA SER A 178 -16.08 26.52 -14.58
C SER A 178 -15.32 25.62 -15.55
N GLY A 179 -16.03 25.03 -16.51
CA GLY A 179 -15.43 24.37 -17.67
C GLY A 179 -14.97 25.34 -18.77
N ASP A 180 -15.32 26.63 -18.68
CA ASP A 180 -14.94 27.66 -19.65
C ASP A 180 -13.95 28.66 -19.05
N LEU A 181 -12.69 28.60 -19.52
CA LEU A 181 -11.62 29.51 -19.13
C LEU A 181 -11.97 31.00 -19.37
N LYS A 182 -12.85 31.32 -20.32
CA LYS A 182 -13.31 32.71 -20.53
C LYS A 182 -14.07 33.24 -19.33
N ILE A 183 -14.78 32.39 -18.60
CA ILE A 183 -15.50 32.78 -17.39
C ILE A 183 -14.54 33.02 -16.25
N LEU A 184 -13.55 32.14 -16.08
CA LEU A 184 -12.51 32.36 -15.08
C LEU A 184 -11.76 33.68 -15.35
N LYS A 185 -11.47 34.01 -16.62
CA LYS A 185 -10.92 35.33 -17.01
C LYS A 185 -11.84 36.49 -16.59
N VAL A 186 -13.15 36.38 -16.78
CA VAL A 186 -14.11 37.43 -16.37
C VAL A 186 -14.18 37.56 -14.85
N LEU A 187 -14.14 36.45 -14.10
CA LEU A 187 -14.09 36.46 -12.65
C LEU A 187 -12.79 37.11 -12.15
N HIS A 188 -11.64 36.64 -12.65
CA HIS A 188 -10.30 37.09 -12.30
C HIS A 188 -10.06 38.57 -12.61
N ASP A 189 -10.33 39.02 -13.85
CA ASP A 189 -9.92 40.35 -14.30
C ASP A 189 -10.91 41.47 -13.90
N ARG A 190 -12.18 41.11 -13.66
CA ARG A 190 -13.27 42.09 -13.52
C ARG A 190 -14.06 41.92 -12.24
N ILE A 191 -14.71 40.77 -12.04
CA ILE A 191 -15.77 40.65 -11.02
C ILE A 191 -15.19 40.56 -9.61
N LEU A 192 -14.24 39.66 -9.36
CA LEU A 192 -13.64 39.50 -8.03
C LEU A 192 -12.90 40.78 -7.58
N PRO A 193 -12.07 41.43 -8.44
CA PRO A 193 -11.44 42.70 -8.07
C PRO A 193 -12.45 43.83 -7.82
N ALA A 194 -13.52 43.91 -8.61
CA ALA A 194 -14.56 44.94 -8.41
C ALA A 194 -15.35 44.72 -7.11
N ALA A 195 -15.52 43.46 -6.71
CA ALA A 195 -16.12 43.08 -5.43
C ALA A 195 -15.16 43.19 -4.23
N GLY A 196 -13.85 43.34 -4.48
CA GLY A 196 -12.83 43.40 -3.44
C GLY A 196 -12.62 42.06 -2.71
N ILE A 197 -12.85 40.95 -3.40
CA ILE A 197 -12.68 39.59 -2.89
C ILE A 197 -11.61 38.84 -3.69
N ASP A 198 -10.94 37.89 -3.05
CA ASP A 198 -9.86 37.10 -3.64
C ASP A 198 -10.18 35.62 -3.40
N LEU A 199 -10.87 34.99 -4.35
CA LEU A 199 -11.32 33.60 -4.24
C LEU A 199 -10.55 32.74 -5.24
N MET A 200 -10.27 31.50 -4.86
CA MET A 200 -9.58 30.58 -5.76
C MET A 200 -10.45 30.22 -6.96
N LEU A 201 -9.81 30.11 -8.12
CA LEU A 201 -10.47 29.76 -9.38
C LEU A 201 -10.02 28.38 -9.87
N LEU A 202 -10.99 27.54 -10.23
CA LEU A 202 -10.79 26.14 -10.64
C LEU A 202 -11.29 25.92 -12.06
N LEU A 203 -10.42 25.44 -12.94
CA LEU A 203 -10.80 25.05 -14.30
C LEU A 203 -11.09 23.55 -14.37
N VAL A 204 -12.32 23.18 -14.75
CA VAL A 204 -12.70 21.80 -15.02
C VAL A 204 -12.36 21.44 -16.47
N GLY A 205 -11.43 20.50 -16.69
CA GLY A 205 -11.05 20.06 -18.04
C GLY A 205 -9.67 19.40 -18.17
N ASN A 206 -9.40 18.80 -19.33
CA ASN A 206 -8.28 17.87 -19.55
C ASN A 206 -7.02 18.50 -20.17
N THR A 207 -6.66 19.73 -19.81
CA THR A 207 -5.46 20.36 -20.39
C THR A 207 -4.19 19.73 -19.80
N ALA A 208 -3.42 19.04 -20.63
CA ALA A 208 -2.21 18.32 -20.21
C ALA A 208 -0.89 18.89 -20.78
N THR A 209 -0.94 19.90 -21.66
CA THR A 209 0.28 20.48 -22.23
C THR A 209 0.87 21.56 -21.32
N PRO A 210 2.21 21.65 -21.19
CA PRO A 210 2.85 22.71 -20.41
C PRO A 210 2.42 24.12 -20.81
N GLU A 211 2.26 24.38 -22.12
CA GLU A 211 1.81 25.69 -22.61
C GLU A 211 0.36 25.99 -22.22
N GLY A 212 -0.49 24.97 -22.23
CA GLY A 212 -1.90 25.10 -21.82
C GLY A 212 -2.01 25.37 -20.32
N LEU A 213 -1.27 24.60 -19.51
CA LEU A 213 -1.21 24.80 -18.05
C LEU A 213 -0.64 26.19 -17.70
N ALA A 214 0.37 26.66 -18.42
CA ALA A 214 0.92 28.01 -18.25
C ALA A 214 -0.06 29.12 -18.65
N GLU A 215 -0.99 28.88 -19.60
CA GLU A 215 -2.08 29.82 -19.87
C GLU A 215 -3.09 29.84 -18.72
N ILE A 216 -3.46 28.65 -18.21
CA ILE A 216 -4.45 28.50 -17.14
C ILE A 216 -3.96 29.17 -15.85
N ALA A 217 -2.70 28.95 -15.48
CA ALA A 217 -2.07 29.52 -14.29
C ALA A 217 -2.05 31.07 -14.22
N ARG A 218 -2.43 31.75 -15.30
CA ARG A 218 -2.61 33.22 -15.28
C ARG A 218 -3.95 33.67 -14.70
N TYR A 219 -4.93 32.77 -14.64
CA TYR A 219 -6.33 33.10 -14.33
C TYR A 219 -6.99 32.12 -13.37
N ALA A 220 -6.34 31.00 -13.08
CA ALA A 220 -6.84 29.95 -12.20
C ALA A 220 -5.73 29.44 -11.30
N ASP A 221 -6.12 28.91 -10.15
CA ASP A 221 -5.25 28.34 -9.13
C ASP A 221 -5.28 26.81 -9.17
N ILE A 222 -6.37 26.23 -9.69
CA ILE A 222 -6.63 24.79 -9.68
C ILE A 222 -7.04 24.33 -11.07
N VAL A 223 -6.55 23.16 -11.47
CA VAL A 223 -7.09 22.38 -12.59
C VAL A 223 -7.73 21.10 -12.07
N ALA A 224 -8.93 20.80 -12.57
CA ALA A 224 -9.64 19.57 -12.29
C ALA A 224 -9.75 18.77 -13.59
N PRO A 225 -8.79 17.87 -13.89
CA PRO A 225 -8.86 17.03 -15.06
C PRO A 225 -9.70 15.78 -14.82
N ASN A 226 -10.14 15.13 -15.88
CA ASN A 226 -10.69 13.79 -15.80
C ASN A 226 -9.64 12.82 -15.24
N LEU A 227 -10.07 11.87 -14.40
CA LEU A 227 -9.21 10.85 -13.80
C LEU A 227 -8.27 10.18 -14.81
N SER A 228 -8.77 9.90 -16.02
CA SER A 228 -7.98 9.23 -17.07
C SER A 228 -6.89 10.08 -17.72
N ALA A 229 -6.87 11.39 -17.45
CA ALA A 229 -5.76 12.25 -17.84
C ALA A 229 -4.54 12.08 -16.91
N ILE A 230 -4.75 11.52 -15.71
CA ILE A 230 -3.70 11.22 -14.72
C ILE A 230 -3.38 9.72 -14.76
N LEU A 231 -4.41 8.88 -14.71
CA LEU A 231 -4.34 7.42 -14.74
C LEU A 231 -4.81 6.90 -16.12
N PRO A 232 -3.92 6.87 -17.13
CA PRO A 232 -4.25 6.43 -18.49
C PRO A 232 -4.77 4.99 -18.52
N ARG A 233 -5.72 4.77 -19.43
CA ARG A 233 -6.42 3.50 -19.58
C ARG A 233 -6.57 3.11 -21.05
N VAL A 234 -6.62 1.80 -21.30
CA VAL A 234 -6.85 1.19 -22.61
C VAL A 234 -8.16 0.41 -22.61
N GLU A 235 -8.85 0.38 -23.75
CA GLU A 235 -10.07 -0.40 -23.93
C GLU A 235 -9.77 -1.91 -23.95
N LEU A 236 -10.60 -2.68 -23.26
CA LEU A 236 -10.56 -4.14 -23.26
C LEU A 236 -11.20 -4.70 -24.54
N SER A 237 -10.70 -5.84 -25.00
CA SER A 237 -11.29 -6.56 -26.13
C SER A 237 -12.66 -7.18 -25.79
N SER A 238 -12.94 -7.39 -24.51
CA SER A 238 -14.22 -7.84 -23.98
C SER A 238 -14.38 -7.31 -22.56
N PRO A 239 -15.59 -6.89 -22.15
CA PRO A 239 -15.79 -6.38 -20.80
C PRO A 239 -15.63 -7.49 -19.75
N VAL A 240 -15.33 -7.09 -18.52
CA VAL A 240 -15.18 -7.97 -17.35
C VAL A 240 -16.30 -7.73 -16.34
N ASP A 241 -16.80 -8.83 -15.77
CA ASP A 241 -17.71 -8.85 -14.62
C ASP A 241 -16.83 -8.91 -13.35
N GLY A 242 -16.68 -7.77 -12.69
CA GLY A 242 -15.81 -7.59 -11.55
C GLY A 242 -16.46 -7.93 -10.22
N ASN A 243 -17.80 -7.94 -10.14
CA ASN A 243 -18.54 -8.23 -8.90
C ASN A 243 -19.21 -9.62 -8.88
N GLY A 244 -19.19 -10.34 -10.01
CA GLY A 244 -19.73 -11.69 -10.17
C GLY A 244 -21.26 -11.75 -10.29
N ASP A 245 -21.93 -10.65 -10.64
CA ASP A 245 -23.40 -10.60 -10.76
C ASP A 245 -23.93 -11.12 -12.11
N GLY A 246 -23.02 -11.51 -13.02
CA GLY A 246 -23.30 -11.99 -14.36
C GLY A 246 -23.38 -10.89 -15.43
N ARG A 247 -23.05 -9.63 -15.09
CA ARG A 247 -23.02 -8.50 -16.02
C ARG A 247 -21.60 -7.96 -16.13
N ALA A 248 -20.99 -8.16 -17.29
CA ALA A 248 -19.68 -7.60 -17.56
C ALA A 248 -19.77 -6.08 -17.85
N GLN A 249 -19.30 -5.24 -16.92
CA GLN A 249 -19.41 -3.79 -17.01
C GLN A 249 -18.07 -3.03 -16.99
N ILE A 250 -16.96 -3.69 -16.67
CA ILE A 250 -15.62 -3.09 -16.72
C ILE A 250 -15.11 -3.13 -18.16
N HIS A 251 -14.84 -1.96 -18.75
CA HIS A 251 -14.45 -1.83 -20.17
C HIS A 251 -12.98 -1.46 -20.38
N THR A 252 -12.27 -1.04 -19.33
CA THR A 252 -10.93 -0.47 -19.47
C THR A 252 -9.93 -1.08 -18.50
N GLN A 253 -8.65 -1.02 -18.86
CA GLN A 253 -7.52 -1.44 -18.03
C GLN A 253 -6.50 -0.30 -17.93
N LEU A 254 -5.95 -0.08 -16.74
CA LEU A 254 -4.86 0.88 -16.52
C LEU A 254 -3.60 0.44 -17.26
N THR A 255 -2.87 1.40 -17.82
CA THR A 255 -1.57 1.12 -18.45
C THR A 255 -0.46 0.82 -17.42
N GLY A 256 -0.67 1.18 -16.15
CA GLY A 256 0.34 1.16 -15.09
C GLY A 256 1.24 2.41 -15.08
N GLU A 257 1.03 3.35 -16.00
CA GLU A 257 1.75 4.62 -16.04
C GLU A 257 0.93 5.72 -15.35
N VAL A 258 1.61 6.70 -14.74
CA VAL A 258 1.03 7.96 -14.26
C VAL A 258 1.55 9.07 -15.17
N THR A 259 0.67 9.96 -15.65
CA THR A 259 1.12 11.06 -16.53
C THR A 259 1.84 12.16 -15.75
N ASP A 260 2.69 12.91 -16.44
CA ASP A 260 3.36 14.09 -15.87
C ASP A 260 2.40 15.28 -15.63
N LEU A 261 1.08 15.13 -15.79
CA LEU A 261 0.13 16.24 -15.69
C LEU A 261 0.22 16.93 -14.34
N ILE A 262 0.27 16.17 -13.24
CA ILE A 262 0.35 16.72 -11.88
C ILE A 262 1.65 17.51 -11.71
N ALA A 263 2.78 16.88 -12.02
CA ALA A 263 4.09 17.53 -11.93
C ALA A 263 4.16 18.81 -12.78
N ASN A 264 3.64 18.78 -14.00
CA ASN A 264 3.61 19.94 -14.90
C ASN A 264 2.70 21.05 -14.38
N ALA A 265 1.55 20.72 -13.79
CA ALA A 265 0.64 21.69 -13.20
C ALA A 265 1.28 22.34 -11.96
N HIS A 266 1.85 21.54 -11.06
CA HIS A 266 2.58 22.01 -9.88
C HIS A 266 3.76 22.93 -10.25
N ALA A 267 4.48 22.63 -11.33
CA ALA A 267 5.55 23.48 -11.84
C ALA A 267 5.06 24.87 -12.31
N GLN A 268 3.78 25.01 -12.68
CA GLN A 268 3.15 26.30 -12.96
C GLN A 268 2.51 26.94 -11.72
N GLY A 269 2.61 26.30 -10.55
CA GLY A 269 1.97 26.74 -9.31
C GLY A 269 0.48 26.42 -9.23
N LEU A 270 -0.05 25.58 -10.13
CA LEU A 270 -1.42 25.10 -10.09
C LEU A 270 -1.56 23.93 -9.12
N LYS A 271 -2.77 23.76 -8.60
CA LYS A 271 -3.22 22.58 -7.83
C LYS A 271 -4.03 21.64 -8.72
N VAL A 272 -4.07 20.35 -8.37
CA VAL A 272 -4.72 19.33 -9.21
C VAL A 272 -5.76 18.55 -8.42
N ILE A 273 -7.03 18.66 -8.83
CA ILE A 273 -8.18 18.02 -8.17
C ILE A 273 -9.00 17.25 -9.21
N PRO A 274 -8.62 16.02 -9.59
CA PRO A 274 -9.29 15.27 -10.65
C PRO A 274 -10.73 14.88 -10.34
N TYR A 275 -11.52 14.70 -11.41
CA TYR A 275 -12.89 14.22 -11.36
C TYR A 275 -13.12 13.00 -12.28
N THR A 276 -14.02 12.06 -11.99
CA THR A 276 -14.68 11.82 -10.71
C THR A 276 -14.39 10.38 -10.34
N VAL A 277 -14.00 10.13 -9.09
CA VAL A 277 -13.91 8.79 -8.53
C VAL A 277 -15.32 8.24 -8.28
N ARG A 278 -15.54 6.98 -8.67
CA ARG A 278 -16.82 6.27 -8.58
C ARG A 278 -16.58 4.80 -8.25
N ALA A 279 -17.45 4.20 -7.44
CA ALA A 279 -17.37 2.80 -7.03
C ALA A 279 -18.28 1.86 -7.85
N GLU A 280 -19.15 2.41 -8.69
CA GLU A 280 -19.98 1.63 -9.60
C GLU A 280 -19.10 0.87 -10.58
N GLU A 281 -19.36 -0.42 -10.77
CA GLU A 281 -18.55 -1.33 -11.57
C GLU A 281 -18.24 -0.79 -12.99
N ASN A 282 -19.22 -0.16 -13.61
CA ASN A 282 -19.09 0.41 -14.96
C ASN A 282 -18.23 1.69 -15.02
N SER A 283 -17.76 2.16 -13.88
CA SER A 283 -16.81 3.27 -13.73
C SER A 283 -15.42 2.78 -13.30
N LEU A 284 -15.28 1.50 -12.94
CA LEU A 284 -14.01 0.89 -12.56
C LEU A 284 -13.17 0.51 -13.79
N SER A 285 -11.92 0.16 -13.53
CA SER A 285 -10.99 -0.39 -14.53
C SER A 285 -10.33 -1.66 -13.98
N LEU A 286 -9.58 -2.37 -14.82
CA LEU A 286 -8.62 -3.36 -14.33
C LEU A 286 -7.29 -2.67 -13.99
N ASN A 287 -6.58 -3.18 -13.00
CA ASN A 287 -5.18 -2.87 -12.75
C ASN A 287 -4.30 -3.39 -13.90
N ALA A 288 -3.03 -2.95 -13.94
CA ALA A 288 -2.09 -3.37 -14.98
C ALA A 288 -1.85 -4.89 -14.98
N ASP A 289 -1.99 -5.55 -13.83
CA ASP A 289 -1.89 -7.01 -13.66
C ASP A 289 -3.17 -7.79 -14.03
N GLY A 290 -4.24 -7.08 -14.40
CA GLY A 290 -5.53 -7.65 -14.79
C GLY A 290 -6.51 -7.90 -13.63
N THR A 291 -6.16 -7.55 -12.39
CA THR A 291 -7.10 -7.58 -11.26
C THR A 291 -8.09 -6.41 -11.33
N VAL A 292 -9.23 -6.51 -10.65
CA VAL A 292 -10.22 -5.41 -10.61
C VAL A 292 -9.69 -4.27 -9.75
N GLN A 293 -9.61 -3.07 -10.31
CA GLN A 293 -9.30 -1.86 -9.55
C GLN A 293 -10.54 -1.41 -8.78
N THR A 294 -10.40 -1.25 -7.47
CA THR A 294 -11.45 -0.66 -6.63
C THR A 294 -11.42 0.86 -6.67
N ALA A 295 -12.49 1.53 -6.22
CA ALA A 295 -12.47 2.98 -6.05
C ALA A 295 -11.46 3.44 -4.99
N THR A 296 -11.19 2.60 -3.97
CA THR A 296 -10.10 2.82 -3.00
C THR A 296 -8.75 2.86 -3.71
N ASP A 297 -8.46 1.88 -4.57
CA ASP A 297 -7.20 1.83 -5.33
C ASP A 297 -7.06 3.07 -6.23
N ALA A 298 -8.16 3.51 -6.86
CA ALA A 298 -8.15 4.71 -7.69
C ALA A 298 -7.82 5.97 -6.88
N ILE A 299 -8.38 6.14 -5.68
CA ILE A 299 -8.04 7.26 -4.80
C ILE A 299 -6.59 7.14 -4.34
N ARG A 300 -6.14 5.95 -3.90
CA ARG A 300 -4.75 5.74 -3.49
C ARG A 300 -3.75 6.11 -4.58
N HIS A 301 -3.97 5.67 -5.83
CA HIS A 301 -3.12 6.06 -6.95
C HIS A 301 -3.10 7.58 -7.20
N LEU A 302 -4.19 8.30 -6.92
CA LEU A 302 -4.21 9.76 -7.00
C LEU A 302 -3.39 10.42 -5.90
N ILE A 303 -3.50 9.91 -4.67
CA ILE A 303 -2.70 10.39 -3.53
C ILE A 303 -1.21 10.17 -3.80
N GLU A 304 -0.84 8.96 -4.23
CA GLU A 304 0.54 8.60 -4.62
C GLU A 304 1.07 9.45 -5.77
N ALA A 305 0.22 9.81 -6.72
CA ALA A 305 0.57 10.70 -7.84
C ALA A 305 0.72 12.18 -7.42
N GLY A 306 0.41 12.53 -6.18
CA GLY A 306 0.51 13.88 -5.63
C GLY A 306 -0.68 14.79 -5.96
N ALA A 307 -1.88 14.23 -6.16
CA ALA A 307 -3.08 15.05 -6.34
C ALA A 307 -3.39 15.86 -5.07
N ASP A 308 -3.82 17.12 -5.22
CA ASP A 308 -4.14 18.02 -4.10
C ASP A 308 -5.57 17.81 -3.56
N GLY A 309 -6.34 16.93 -4.19
CA GLY A 309 -7.70 16.55 -3.83
C GLY A 309 -8.34 15.70 -4.92
N PHE A 310 -9.61 15.35 -4.77
CA PHE A 310 -10.38 14.70 -5.83
C PHE A 310 -11.89 14.88 -5.63
N PHE A 311 -12.63 14.82 -6.74
CA PHE A 311 -14.08 14.76 -6.74
C PHE A 311 -14.54 13.30 -6.63
N THR A 312 -15.47 13.00 -5.73
CA THR A 312 -16.07 11.66 -5.59
C THR A 312 -17.58 11.75 -5.39
N ASP A 313 -18.30 10.78 -5.98
CA ASP A 313 -19.74 10.58 -5.72
C ASP A 313 -19.97 9.82 -4.41
N HIS A 314 -18.97 9.06 -3.96
CA HIS A 314 -18.95 8.23 -2.75
C HIS A 314 -18.14 8.96 -1.67
N THR A 315 -18.82 9.85 -0.94
CA THR A 315 -18.18 10.77 0.02
C THR A 315 -17.57 10.03 1.20
N ASP A 316 -18.31 9.09 1.78
CA ASP A 316 -17.86 8.22 2.87
C ASP A 316 -16.59 7.46 2.51
N LEU A 317 -16.52 6.89 1.31
CA LEU A 317 -15.33 6.23 0.80
C LEU A 317 -14.18 7.22 0.67
N GLY A 318 -14.41 8.38 0.05
CA GLY A 318 -13.39 9.41 -0.13
C GLY A 318 -12.79 9.88 1.18
N VAL A 319 -13.64 10.22 2.15
CA VAL A 319 -13.23 10.65 3.50
C VAL A 319 -12.46 9.54 4.18
N LYS A 320 -12.98 8.30 4.19
CA LYS A 320 -12.29 7.16 4.80
C LYS A 320 -10.91 6.93 4.19
N VAL A 321 -10.78 6.99 2.87
CA VAL A 321 -9.48 6.75 2.21
C VAL A 321 -8.52 7.91 2.45
N VAL A 322 -8.97 9.15 2.59
CA VAL A 322 -8.08 10.27 2.99
C VAL A 322 -7.71 10.18 4.48
N GLU A 323 -8.63 9.74 5.34
CA GLU A 323 -8.31 9.42 6.74
C GLU A 323 -7.32 8.25 6.86
N GLU A 324 -7.35 7.31 5.91
CA GLU A 324 -6.47 6.14 5.90
C GLU A 324 -5.15 6.41 5.18
N TYR A 325 -5.09 7.23 4.14
CA TYR A 325 -3.89 7.39 3.29
C TYR A 325 -3.44 8.85 3.07
N GLY A 326 -4.13 9.84 3.64
CA GLY A 326 -3.80 11.27 3.53
C GLY A 326 -2.77 11.74 4.57
N PRO A 327 -2.08 12.87 4.36
CA PRO A 327 -1.09 13.42 5.27
C PRO A 327 -1.77 14.17 6.43
N GLY A 328 -2.41 13.43 7.34
CA GLY A 328 -2.91 13.94 8.62
C GLY A 328 -2.03 13.49 9.78
N GLU A 329 -2.01 14.25 10.88
CA GLU A 329 -1.36 13.82 12.13
C GLU A 329 -2.00 12.51 12.62
N GLY A 330 -1.38 11.37 12.29
CA GLY A 330 -1.77 10.04 12.77
C GLY A 330 -2.38 9.07 11.74
N ALA A 331 -2.16 9.23 10.43
CA ALA A 331 -2.59 8.26 9.41
C ALA A 331 -1.47 7.89 8.41
N PRO A 332 -1.45 6.64 7.91
CA PRO A 332 -0.34 6.00 7.22
C PRO A 332 -0.12 6.52 5.78
N GLY A 333 0.71 7.56 5.65
CA GLY A 333 1.33 7.92 4.37
C GLY A 333 2.69 7.26 4.24
N VAL A 334 3.23 7.19 3.02
CA VAL A 334 4.66 6.90 2.85
C VAL A 334 5.49 7.97 3.51
N VAL A 335 5.97 7.70 4.73
CA VAL A 335 6.89 8.59 5.40
C VAL A 335 8.25 8.35 4.78
N ARG A 336 8.69 9.32 3.99
CA ARG A 336 10.10 9.40 3.62
C ARG A 336 10.86 10.02 4.79
N LEU A 337 11.69 9.22 5.46
CA LEU A 337 12.61 9.68 6.50
C LEU A 337 14.02 9.67 5.92
N ASP A 338 14.66 10.83 5.87
CA ASP A 338 16.07 10.97 5.48
C ASP A 338 16.87 11.38 6.72
N GLY A 339 17.85 10.54 7.08
CA GLY A 339 18.80 10.76 8.15
C GLY A 339 19.89 11.77 7.79
N THR A 340 20.99 11.69 8.51
CA THR A 340 22.14 12.58 8.42
C THR A 340 23.40 11.77 8.16
N GLU A 341 24.55 12.45 8.04
CA GLU A 341 25.84 11.77 7.91
C GLU A 341 26.42 11.34 9.29
N THR A 342 25.56 11.19 10.30
CA THR A 342 25.89 10.75 11.66
C THR A 342 24.82 9.84 12.21
N ALA A 343 25.16 9.00 13.20
CA ALA A 343 24.23 8.08 13.86
C ALA A 343 22.86 8.68 14.22
N ASP A 344 21.81 8.10 13.66
CA ASP A 344 20.42 8.52 13.75
C ASP A 344 19.51 7.45 14.39
N PHE A 345 18.37 7.92 14.89
CA PHE A 345 17.25 7.06 15.28
C PHE A 345 16.04 7.49 14.45
N LEU A 346 15.71 6.70 13.44
CA LEU A 346 14.59 6.95 12.54
C LEU A 346 13.49 5.92 12.80
N GLN A 347 12.28 6.43 13.03
CA GLN A 347 11.12 5.60 13.29
C GLN A 347 9.98 6.06 12.38
N GLY A 348 9.56 5.15 11.51
CA GLY A 348 8.37 5.19 10.71
C GLY A 348 7.09 5.12 11.54
N GLY A 349 5.97 4.97 10.85
CA GLY A 349 4.63 4.97 11.41
C GLY A 349 3.83 3.79 10.91
N GLN A 350 2.51 3.95 10.89
CA GLN A 350 1.72 2.99 10.13
C GLN A 350 1.92 3.26 8.64
N GLY A 351 1.64 2.26 7.80
CA GLY A 351 1.77 2.36 6.35
C GLY A 351 3.18 2.06 5.86
N ARG A 352 3.30 1.86 4.56
CA ARG A 352 4.61 1.68 3.92
C ARG A 352 5.44 2.94 4.10
N ASP A 353 6.65 2.86 4.62
CA ASP A 353 7.61 3.95 4.77
C ASP A 353 8.86 3.76 3.89
N ASP A 354 9.55 4.86 3.56
CA ASP A 354 10.86 4.82 2.89
C ASP A 354 11.89 5.54 3.80
N ILE A 355 12.69 4.78 4.55
CA ILE A 355 13.63 5.27 5.57
C ILE A 355 15.08 5.12 5.11
N PHE A 356 15.86 6.21 5.13
CA PHE A 356 17.26 6.26 4.71
C PHE A 356 18.13 6.79 5.85
N GLY A 357 19.07 5.99 6.36
CA GLY A 357 20.02 6.37 7.41
C GLY A 357 21.14 7.30 6.92
N HIS A 358 21.72 6.96 5.77
CA HIS A 358 22.88 7.59 5.13
C HIS A 358 24.23 7.15 5.72
N ALA A 359 24.85 7.89 6.63
CA ALA A 359 26.14 7.49 7.18
C ALA A 359 26.12 7.59 8.70
N GLY A 360 26.87 6.74 9.38
CA GLY A 360 26.81 6.58 10.83
C GLY A 360 26.11 5.29 11.23
N ASP A 361 26.19 4.95 12.52
CA ASP A 361 25.58 3.72 13.03
C ASP A 361 24.11 4.00 13.40
N ASP A 362 23.19 3.67 12.50
CA ASP A 362 21.79 4.07 12.56
C ASP A 362 20.88 3.01 13.17
N THR A 363 19.73 3.46 13.69
CA THR A 363 18.62 2.57 14.04
C THR A 363 17.37 2.98 13.27
N LEU A 364 16.94 2.12 12.36
CA LEU A 364 15.80 2.31 11.48
C LEU A 364 14.66 1.38 11.89
N ARG A 365 13.44 1.93 12.05
CA ARG A 365 12.25 1.16 12.41
C ARG A 365 11.09 1.50 11.48
N GLY A 366 10.56 0.53 10.75
CA GLY A 366 9.40 0.70 9.88
C GLY A 366 8.08 0.84 10.63
N GLN A 367 7.79 -0.10 11.55
CA GLN A 367 6.53 -0.24 12.31
C GLN A 367 5.49 -1.08 11.56
N ASP A 368 4.32 -0.53 11.17
CA ASP A 368 3.29 -1.33 10.48
C ASP A 368 3.30 -0.93 9.00
N GLY A 369 3.38 -1.83 8.03
CA GLY A 369 3.41 -1.48 6.60
C GLY A 369 4.42 -2.30 5.80
N ASP A 370 4.40 -2.16 4.47
CA ASP A 370 5.41 -2.79 3.59
C ASP A 370 6.55 -1.80 3.34
N ASP A 371 7.52 -1.72 4.25
CA ASP A 371 8.51 -0.63 4.34
C ASP A 371 9.76 -0.85 3.48
N ARG A 372 10.49 0.24 3.22
CA ARG A 372 11.83 0.23 2.61
C ARG A 372 12.81 0.92 3.54
N LEU A 373 13.74 0.16 4.10
CA LEU A 373 14.78 0.67 4.99
C LEU A 373 16.14 0.56 4.29
N SER A 374 16.92 1.64 4.31
CA SER A 374 18.29 1.71 3.79
C SER A 374 19.20 2.28 4.86
N GLY A 375 20.12 1.49 5.41
CA GLY A 375 21.12 1.91 6.41
C GLY A 375 22.11 2.90 5.83
N GLY A 376 23.00 2.42 4.97
CA GLY A 376 23.99 3.21 4.24
C GLY A 376 25.41 2.83 4.62
N GLU A 377 26.21 3.77 5.14
CA GLU A 377 27.55 3.48 5.69
C GLU A 377 27.50 3.46 7.22
N GLY A 378 27.92 2.39 7.89
CA GLY A 378 27.94 2.30 9.35
C GLY A 378 27.44 0.94 9.83
N ASP A 379 27.53 0.68 11.14
CA ASP A 379 26.97 -0.55 11.71
C ASP A 379 25.48 -0.30 12.07
N ASP A 380 24.56 -0.61 11.16
CA ASP A 380 23.15 -0.24 11.24
C ASP A 380 22.25 -1.32 11.86
N ARG A 381 21.12 -0.88 12.44
CA ARG A 381 20.06 -1.77 12.93
C ARG A 381 18.73 -1.48 12.23
N LEU A 382 18.27 -2.42 11.41
CA LEU A 382 17.04 -2.31 10.62
C LEU A 382 15.96 -3.24 11.20
N LEU A 383 14.82 -2.66 11.55
CA LEU A 383 13.63 -3.39 12.01
C LEU A 383 12.49 -3.00 11.08
N GLY A 384 12.05 -3.90 10.21
CA GLY A 384 10.91 -3.69 9.33
C GLY A 384 9.63 -3.50 10.15
N GLY A 385 9.19 -4.57 10.81
CA GLY A 385 8.01 -4.55 11.68
C GLY A 385 6.90 -5.37 11.03
N GLU A 386 5.63 -5.05 11.31
CA GLU A 386 4.53 -5.78 10.68
C GLU A 386 4.41 -5.45 9.19
N GLY A 387 4.56 -6.43 8.31
CA GLY A 387 4.29 -6.23 6.87
C GLY A 387 5.26 -7.02 6.01
N HIS A 388 5.46 -6.63 4.76
CA HIS A 388 6.48 -7.22 3.89
C HIS A 388 7.56 -6.17 3.58
N ASP A 389 8.63 -6.20 4.36
CA ASP A 389 9.63 -5.13 4.34
C ASP A 389 10.82 -5.43 3.43
N SER A 390 11.44 -4.38 2.87
CA SER A 390 12.69 -4.45 2.14
C SER A 390 13.77 -3.71 2.92
N MET A 391 14.73 -4.43 3.47
CA MET A 391 15.80 -3.87 4.30
C MET A 391 17.16 -4.06 3.62
N ALA A 392 17.89 -2.96 3.42
CA ALA A 392 19.25 -2.95 2.90
C ALA A 392 20.17 -2.21 3.88
N GLY A 393 21.17 -2.90 4.41
CA GLY A 393 22.11 -2.40 5.42
C GLY A 393 23.15 -1.52 4.77
N GLY A 394 23.90 -2.06 3.79
CA GLY A 394 24.93 -1.31 3.09
C GLY A 394 26.30 -1.59 3.70
N LEU A 395 27.22 -0.63 3.67
CA LEU A 395 28.58 -0.84 4.15
C LEU A 395 28.65 -0.82 5.68
N GLY A 396 29.13 -1.89 6.29
CA GLY A 396 29.29 -2.00 7.74
C GLY A 396 28.74 -3.33 8.24
N ASN A 397 28.71 -3.55 9.56
CA ASN A 397 28.20 -4.81 10.12
C ASN A 397 26.77 -4.60 10.63
N ASP A 398 25.81 -4.99 9.80
CA ASP A 398 24.43 -4.63 9.96
C ASP A 398 23.60 -5.71 10.67
N GLY A 399 22.49 -5.26 11.26
CA GLY A 399 21.58 -6.09 12.04
C GLY A 399 20.13 -5.94 11.59
N TYR A 400 19.56 -7.02 11.08
CA TYR A 400 18.17 -7.10 10.62
C TYR A 400 17.29 -7.84 11.62
N GLU A 401 16.03 -7.40 11.74
CA GLU A 401 14.96 -8.13 12.41
C GLU A 401 13.91 -8.53 11.37
N VAL A 402 13.69 -9.84 11.21
CA VAL A 402 12.72 -10.40 10.26
C VAL A 402 11.62 -11.09 11.04
N ASP A 403 10.36 -10.73 10.79
CA ASP A 403 9.21 -11.30 11.48
C ASP A 403 8.06 -11.70 10.54
N ALA A 404 8.16 -11.40 9.25
CA ALA A 404 7.21 -11.82 8.24
C ALA A 404 7.88 -12.55 7.06
N ALA A 405 7.16 -13.50 6.47
CA ALA A 405 7.69 -14.31 5.37
C ALA A 405 7.93 -13.51 4.08
N GLY A 406 7.35 -12.32 3.98
CA GLY A 406 7.54 -11.39 2.87
C GLY A 406 8.76 -10.47 3.02
N ASP A 407 9.44 -10.48 4.18
CA ASP A 407 10.60 -9.63 4.41
C ASP A 407 11.78 -10.03 3.52
N LEU A 408 12.41 -9.03 2.94
CA LEU A 408 13.57 -9.13 2.07
C LEU A 408 14.76 -8.42 2.69
N VAL A 409 15.80 -9.19 3.02
CA VAL A 409 17.12 -8.68 3.40
C VAL A 409 18.00 -8.62 2.16
N VAL A 410 18.59 -7.45 1.89
CA VAL A 410 19.42 -7.19 0.72
C VAL A 410 20.82 -6.81 1.16
N GLU A 411 21.79 -7.66 0.82
CA GLU A 411 23.22 -7.43 1.07
C GLU A 411 24.03 -7.65 -0.22
N LEU A 412 25.06 -6.82 -0.43
CA LEU A 412 26.05 -7.03 -1.50
C LEU A 412 27.33 -7.65 -0.96
N ALA A 413 28.17 -8.11 -1.88
CA ALA A 413 29.45 -8.70 -1.52
C ALA A 413 30.42 -7.63 -1.00
N ASP A 414 31.21 -8.01 0.01
CA ASP A 414 32.24 -7.16 0.64
C ASP A 414 31.68 -5.93 1.39
N GLU A 415 30.42 -5.96 1.83
CA GLU A 415 29.80 -4.87 2.59
C GLU A 415 29.95 -5.02 4.11
N GLY A 416 30.08 -6.24 4.66
CA GLY A 416 30.44 -6.41 6.06
C GLY A 416 30.31 -7.83 6.61
N TYR A 417 29.94 -7.90 7.90
CA TYR A 417 29.58 -9.14 8.59
C TYR A 417 28.18 -8.97 9.21
N ASP A 418 27.18 -9.49 8.52
CA ASP A 418 25.80 -9.08 8.72
C ASP A 418 25.00 -10.16 9.44
N ARG A 419 24.00 -9.72 10.20
CA ARG A 419 23.20 -10.58 11.06
C ARG A 419 21.71 -10.39 10.86
N VAL A 420 21.02 -11.50 10.63
CA VAL A 420 19.56 -11.58 10.75
C VAL A 420 19.17 -12.18 12.12
N THR A 421 18.23 -11.53 12.80
CA THR A 421 17.47 -12.09 13.92
C THR A 421 16.06 -12.39 13.42
N ALA A 422 15.71 -13.67 13.27
CA ALA A 422 14.44 -14.08 12.69
C ALA A 422 13.46 -14.55 13.77
N ARG A 423 12.23 -14.04 13.76
CA ARG A 423 11.12 -14.47 14.63
C ARG A 423 10.21 -15.53 14.00
N ILE A 424 10.49 -15.83 12.73
CA ILE A 424 9.88 -16.88 11.92
C ILE A 424 10.95 -17.84 11.39
N ASP A 425 10.50 -18.96 10.82
CA ASP A 425 11.40 -19.85 10.08
C ASP A 425 12.05 -19.10 8.91
N TYR A 426 13.37 -19.20 8.80
CA TYR A 426 14.12 -18.32 7.90
C TYR A 426 15.33 -19.00 7.25
N MET A 427 15.61 -18.60 6.02
CA MET A 427 16.80 -18.99 5.26
C MET A 427 17.56 -17.72 4.87
N LEU A 428 18.85 -17.66 5.19
CA LEU A 428 19.67 -16.50 4.87
C LEU A 428 19.72 -16.26 3.36
N GLY A 429 19.55 -14.99 2.97
CA GLY A 429 19.90 -14.50 1.64
C GLY A 429 21.41 -14.57 1.39
N ALA A 430 21.86 -14.28 0.16
CA ALA A 430 23.29 -14.19 -0.13
C ALA A 430 23.95 -13.08 0.70
N ASN A 431 25.26 -13.21 0.95
CA ASN A 431 26.10 -12.20 1.63
C ASN A 431 25.72 -11.88 3.09
N VAL A 432 24.89 -12.70 3.74
CA VAL A 432 24.63 -12.58 5.18
C VAL A 432 25.34 -13.71 5.92
N GLU A 433 26.09 -13.41 6.98
CA GLU A 433 26.95 -14.39 7.65
C GLU A 433 26.34 -15.01 8.90
N LYS A 434 25.34 -14.35 9.52
CA LYS A 434 24.82 -14.79 10.82
C LYS A 434 23.30 -14.83 10.90
N LEU A 435 22.78 -15.97 11.36
CA LEU A 435 21.36 -16.15 11.71
C LEU A 435 21.20 -16.39 13.22
N ILE A 436 20.22 -15.73 13.82
CA ILE A 436 19.74 -16.03 15.17
C ILE A 436 18.23 -16.27 15.11
N LEU A 437 17.78 -17.44 15.55
CA LEU A 437 16.35 -17.73 15.72
C LEU A 437 15.85 -17.16 17.05
N ALA A 438 14.69 -16.53 17.02
CA ALA A 438 14.01 -15.94 18.16
C ALA A 438 12.51 -16.18 18.07
N GLY A 439 11.77 -15.80 19.12
CA GLY A 439 10.32 -15.95 19.14
C GLY A 439 9.89 -17.40 18.99
N GLU A 440 9.06 -17.67 17.98
CA GLU A 440 8.48 -18.99 17.71
C GLU A 440 9.17 -19.72 16.54
N ALA A 441 10.27 -19.16 16.01
CA ALA A 441 11.01 -19.77 14.90
C ALA A 441 11.61 -21.12 15.32
N VAL A 442 11.39 -22.15 14.51
CA VAL A 442 11.90 -23.50 14.74
C VAL A 442 12.82 -24.00 13.64
N SER A 443 12.92 -23.32 12.50
CA SER A 443 13.76 -23.72 11.38
C SER A 443 14.66 -22.58 10.92
N GLY A 444 15.96 -22.87 10.76
CA GLY A 444 16.97 -21.92 10.31
C GLY A 444 17.91 -22.54 9.28
N ALA A 445 18.11 -21.87 8.15
CA ALA A 445 19.04 -22.31 7.12
C ALA A 445 20.04 -21.20 6.74
N GLY A 446 21.29 -21.58 6.52
CA GLY A 446 22.33 -20.72 5.97
C GLY A 446 22.28 -20.64 4.44
N ASN A 447 23.33 -20.06 3.88
CA ASN A 447 23.56 -19.83 2.46
C ASN A 447 24.85 -20.56 2.00
N ALA A 448 25.60 -20.02 1.05
CA ALA A 448 26.83 -20.64 0.53
C ALA A 448 28.12 -20.22 1.25
N LEU A 449 28.03 -19.28 2.21
CA LEU A 449 29.14 -18.70 2.97
C LEU A 449 29.44 -19.52 4.23
N ASP A 450 30.50 -19.14 4.95
CA ASP A 450 30.80 -19.69 6.28
C ASP A 450 29.84 -19.06 7.31
N ASN A 451 28.66 -19.64 7.51
CA ASN A 451 27.62 -19.06 8.35
C ASN A 451 27.75 -19.41 9.84
N ARG A 452 27.27 -18.51 10.70
CA ARG A 452 27.02 -18.80 12.12
C ARG A 452 25.52 -18.79 12.38
N ILE A 453 24.96 -19.95 12.69
CA ILE A 453 23.53 -20.13 12.93
C ILE A 453 23.32 -20.47 14.41
N ILE A 454 22.50 -19.68 15.09
CA ILE A 454 22.17 -19.84 16.51
C ILE A 454 20.67 -20.12 16.61
N GLY A 455 20.31 -21.26 17.19
CA GLY A 455 18.97 -21.64 17.56
C GLY A 455 18.47 -20.90 18.81
N SER A 456 17.58 -21.53 19.55
CA SER A 456 16.80 -20.98 20.65
C SER A 456 16.65 -22.02 21.75
N GLY A 457 15.74 -21.80 22.71
CA GLY A 457 15.38 -22.84 23.70
C GLY A 457 14.29 -23.81 23.22
N LEU A 458 13.99 -23.84 21.93
CA LEU A 458 12.98 -24.67 21.28
C LEU A 458 13.65 -25.79 20.50
N ALA A 459 12.91 -26.88 20.20
CA ALA A 459 13.40 -27.93 19.30
C ALA A 459 13.55 -27.38 17.86
N ASN A 460 14.77 -27.07 17.47
CA ASN A 460 15.13 -26.40 16.23
C ASN A 460 15.63 -27.36 15.15
N ILE A 461 15.41 -26.99 13.89
CA ILE A 461 15.97 -27.64 12.70
C ILE A 461 16.93 -26.64 12.06
N LEU A 462 18.23 -26.94 12.15
CA LEU A 462 19.29 -26.05 11.67
C LEU A 462 20.04 -26.69 10.50
N SER A 463 20.20 -25.94 9.40
CA SER A 463 20.95 -26.35 8.21
C SER A 463 22.04 -25.33 7.86
N GLY A 464 23.30 -25.74 7.79
CA GLY A 464 24.43 -24.87 7.44
C GLY A 464 24.39 -24.41 5.98
N GLY A 465 24.27 -25.37 5.05
CA GLY A 465 24.24 -25.10 3.62
C GLY A 465 25.59 -25.32 2.96
N GLY A 466 26.15 -24.28 2.35
CA GLY A 466 27.52 -24.24 1.84
C GLY A 466 28.50 -23.69 2.87
N GLY A 467 29.80 -23.73 2.59
CA GLY A 467 30.80 -23.09 3.45
C GLY A 467 31.15 -23.89 4.71
N LYS A 468 31.87 -23.26 5.64
CA LYS A 468 32.29 -23.85 6.93
C LYS A 468 31.48 -23.23 8.06
N ASP A 469 30.36 -23.86 8.35
CA ASP A 469 29.37 -23.33 9.25
C ASP A 469 29.65 -23.64 10.71
N THR A 470 29.10 -22.81 11.60
CA THR A 470 28.95 -23.11 13.01
C THR A 470 27.47 -23.06 13.39
N LEU A 471 26.90 -24.20 13.75
CA LEU A 471 25.52 -24.36 14.19
C LEU A 471 25.50 -24.55 15.72
N LEU A 472 24.67 -23.78 16.40
CA LEU A 472 24.43 -23.87 17.85
C LEU A 472 22.93 -24.10 18.06
N GLY A 473 22.52 -25.27 18.56
CA GLY A 473 21.13 -25.58 18.89
C GLY A 473 20.62 -24.79 20.10
N GLU A 474 21.50 -24.62 21.09
CA GLU A 474 21.26 -23.97 22.40
C GLU A 474 20.49 -24.87 23.36
N GLY A 475 19.16 -24.94 23.30
CA GLY A 475 18.41 -25.88 24.15
C GLY A 475 17.16 -26.40 23.45
N GLY A 476 16.73 -27.60 23.79
CA GLY A 476 15.66 -28.29 23.06
C GLY A 476 16.17 -29.57 22.42
N ASP A 477 15.29 -30.32 21.76
CA ASP A 477 15.69 -31.54 21.06
C ASP A 477 15.93 -31.21 19.58
N ASP A 478 17.16 -30.85 19.22
CA ASP A 478 17.46 -30.22 17.94
C ASP A 478 17.80 -31.22 16.82
N LEU A 479 17.72 -30.77 15.57
CA LEU A 479 18.26 -31.44 14.39
C LEU A 479 19.26 -30.51 13.68
N LEU A 480 20.54 -30.88 13.72
CA LEU A 480 21.63 -30.12 13.11
C LEU A 480 22.15 -30.85 11.86
N MET A 481 22.06 -30.17 10.73
CA MET A 481 22.59 -30.60 9.43
C MET A 481 23.67 -29.62 9.00
N GLY A 482 24.93 -30.06 8.98
CA GLY A 482 26.02 -29.18 8.56
C GLY A 482 25.93 -28.79 7.08
N GLY A 483 25.39 -29.65 6.22
CA GLY A 483 25.46 -29.46 4.78
C GLY A 483 26.87 -29.73 4.25
N THR A 484 27.27 -29.00 3.21
CA THR A 484 28.61 -29.12 2.64
C THR A 484 29.66 -28.40 3.49
N GLY A 485 30.95 -28.63 3.22
CA GLY A 485 32.05 -28.01 3.95
C GLY A 485 32.29 -28.56 5.36
N SER A 486 33.25 -27.95 6.06
CA SER A 486 33.77 -28.47 7.33
C SER A 486 33.17 -27.72 8.51
N ASN A 487 32.07 -28.23 9.02
CA ASN A 487 31.19 -27.52 9.95
C ASN A 487 31.46 -27.87 11.41
N ARG A 488 31.01 -27.01 12.33
CA ARG A 488 31.02 -27.23 13.78
C ARG A 488 29.59 -27.24 14.30
N LEU A 489 29.18 -28.35 14.89
CA LEU A 489 27.82 -28.57 15.37
C LEU A 489 27.84 -28.66 16.90
N PHE A 490 27.08 -27.79 17.55
CA PHE A 490 26.86 -27.78 18.99
C PHE A 490 25.37 -28.01 19.22
N GLY A 491 25.00 -29.13 19.84
CA GLY A 491 23.60 -29.43 20.15
C GLY A 491 23.12 -28.52 21.27
N GLY A 492 23.70 -28.70 22.45
CA GLY A 492 23.39 -27.90 23.63
C GLY A 492 22.73 -28.77 24.70
N ASP A 493 21.70 -28.23 25.35
CA ASP A 493 20.88 -28.98 26.31
C ASP A 493 19.73 -29.68 25.58
N GLY A 494 19.50 -30.97 25.82
CA GLY A 494 18.38 -31.72 25.24
C GLY A 494 18.84 -32.87 24.35
N ALA A 495 17.89 -33.62 23.79
CA ALA A 495 18.17 -34.82 23.00
C ALA A 495 18.39 -34.49 21.53
N ASP A 496 19.63 -34.16 21.18
CA ASP A 496 19.96 -33.60 19.88
C ASP A 496 20.27 -34.65 18.82
N ARG A 497 20.07 -34.28 17.56
CA ARG A 497 20.30 -35.13 16.39
C ARG A 497 21.27 -34.45 15.44
N PHE A 498 22.43 -35.05 15.25
CA PHE A 498 23.45 -34.58 14.31
C PHE A 498 23.42 -35.43 13.05
N ARG A 499 22.91 -34.87 11.95
CA ARG A 499 22.70 -35.61 10.71
C ARG A 499 23.84 -35.42 9.73
N PHE A 500 24.33 -36.55 9.22
CA PHE A 500 25.29 -36.64 8.12
C PHE A 500 24.58 -37.15 6.86
N ASP A 501 24.67 -36.38 5.79
CA ASP A 501 23.93 -36.54 4.54
C ASP A 501 24.84 -36.46 3.29
N ALA A 502 26.16 -36.58 3.48
CA ALA A 502 27.12 -36.55 2.39
C ALA A 502 28.32 -37.47 2.66
N LEU A 503 29.01 -37.86 1.58
CA LEU A 503 30.28 -38.58 1.61
C LEU A 503 31.39 -37.70 1.01
N GLY A 504 32.60 -37.80 1.56
CA GLY A 504 33.81 -37.19 0.98
C GLY A 504 34.49 -36.17 1.89
N GLU A 505 35.82 -36.07 1.77
CA GLU A 505 36.68 -35.31 2.69
C GLU A 505 36.45 -33.79 2.70
N GLY A 506 35.68 -33.25 1.75
CA GLY A 506 35.34 -31.83 1.68
C GLY A 506 34.22 -31.40 2.64
N ASN A 507 33.41 -32.34 3.16
CA ASN A 507 32.18 -32.07 3.92
C ASN A 507 32.23 -32.66 5.35
N LEU A 508 33.35 -32.47 6.05
CA LEU A 508 33.60 -33.12 7.34
C LEU A 508 33.10 -32.28 8.51
N SER A 509 31.81 -32.43 8.83
CA SER A 509 31.22 -31.83 10.03
C SER A 509 31.79 -32.46 11.31
N ARG A 510 31.97 -31.62 12.34
CA ARG A 510 32.41 -32.03 13.67
C ARG A 510 31.36 -31.68 14.72
N VAL A 511 30.88 -32.70 15.41
CA VAL A 511 30.04 -32.56 16.62
C VAL A 511 30.94 -32.22 17.80
N MET A 512 30.58 -31.18 18.54
CA MET A 512 31.46 -30.55 19.52
C MET A 512 31.15 -30.97 20.96
N ASP A 513 29.90 -31.29 21.28
CA ASP A 513 29.37 -31.44 22.63
C ASP A 513 28.46 -32.68 22.84
N PHE A 514 28.60 -33.70 21.98
CA PHE A 514 27.81 -34.93 22.05
C PHE A 514 27.68 -35.55 23.46
N THR A 515 26.46 -35.75 23.91
CA THR A 515 26.07 -36.36 25.19
C THR A 515 25.49 -37.76 25.00
N LYS A 516 26.21 -38.77 25.47
CA LYS A 516 25.82 -40.19 25.32
C LYS A 516 24.46 -40.48 25.99
N GLY A 517 23.61 -41.21 25.26
CA GLY A 517 22.31 -41.66 25.74
C GLY A 517 21.22 -40.59 25.72
N GLU A 518 21.57 -39.37 25.30
CA GLU A 518 20.68 -38.25 25.07
C GLU A 518 20.68 -37.92 23.58
N ASP A 519 21.87 -37.61 23.04
CA ASP A 519 22.08 -37.26 21.64
C ASP A 519 22.17 -38.46 20.71
N ARG A 520 21.98 -38.19 19.41
CA ARG A 520 22.09 -39.16 18.33
C ARG A 520 22.89 -38.64 17.15
N ILE A 521 23.66 -39.55 16.57
CA ILE A 521 24.21 -39.39 15.22
C ILE A 521 23.20 -39.99 14.24
N GLU A 522 22.72 -39.18 13.30
CA GLU A 522 21.85 -39.64 12.22
C GLU A 522 22.60 -39.72 10.89
N LEU A 523 22.31 -40.76 10.11
CA LEU A 523 22.87 -41.00 8.78
C LEU A 523 21.71 -41.02 7.78
N ASP A 524 21.80 -40.26 6.70
CA ASP A 524 20.79 -40.29 5.65
C ASP A 524 20.82 -41.63 4.89
N GLY A 525 19.72 -42.41 4.96
CA GLY A 525 19.63 -43.72 4.32
C GLY A 525 19.78 -43.71 2.80
N ALA A 526 19.55 -42.57 2.13
CA ALA A 526 19.80 -42.40 0.70
C ALA A 526 21.30 -42.36 0.37
N VAL A 527 22.14 -41.99 1.33
CA VAL A 527 23.60 -41.85 1.19
C VAL A 527 24.30 -43.09 1.73
N PHE A 528 23.88 -43.56 2.90
CA PHE A 528 24.45 -44.68 3.64
C PHE A 528 23.75 -46.01 3.32
N THR A 529 23.59 -46.30 2.03
CA THR A 529 22.74 -47.39 1.52
C THR A 529 23.16 -48.82 1.88
N ALA A 530 24.38 -49.03 2.39
CA ALA A 530 24.83 -50.34 2.86
C ALA A 530 24.27 -50.70 4.25
N VAL A 531 23.67 -49.73 4.95
CA VAL A 531 23.17 -49.89 6.31
C VAL A 531 21.65 -49.87 6.31
N ALA A 532 21.03 -50.79 7.04
CA ALA A 532 19.58 -50.82 7.17
C ALA A 532 19.07 -49.62 7.98
N GLY A 533 17.88 -49.12 7.62
CA GLY A 533 17.20 -48.04 8.35
C GLY A 533 16.87 -48.40 9.81
N GLY A 534 16.89 -47.40 10.67
CA GLY A 534 16.68 -47.51 12.12
C GLY A 534 17.97 -47.47 12.93
N ALA A 535 17.90 -47.91 14.19
CA ALA A 535 19.06 -47.99 15.07
C ALA A 535 20.14 -48.91 14.49
N LEU A 536 21.41 -48.48 14.55
CA LEU A 536 22.53 -49.26 14.04
C LEU A 536 22.68 -50.57 14.83
N ALA A 537 22.69 -51.69 14.12
CA ALA A 537 22.94 -52.99 14.73
C ALA A 537 24.37 -53.04 15.30
N ALA A 538 24.55 -53.68 16.46
CA ALA A 538 25.85 -53.70 17.14
C ALA A 538 26.98 -54.37 16.33
N ASP A 539 26.64 -55.35 15.49
CA ASP A 539 27.55 -56.00 14.55
C ASP A 539 27.89 -55.14 13.33
N ASN A 540 27.11 -54.09 13.07
CA ASN A 540 27.37 -53.10 12.02
C ASN A 540 28.31 -51.96 12.44
N SER A 541 28.76 -51.95 13.69
CA SER A 541 29.68 -50.96 14.26
C SER A 541 31.06 -51.55 14.56
N GLY A 542 32.13 -50.80 14.29
CA GLY A 542 33.52 -51.15 14.60
C GLY A 542 34.28 -50.02 15.30
N VAL A 543 35.34 -50.38 16.02
CA VAL A 543 36.24 -49.42 16.70
C VAL A 543 37.58 -49.37 15.97
N GLY A 544 38.07 -48.16 15.72
CA GLY A 544 39.32 -47.89 15.01
C GLY A 544 39.10 -47.42 13.58
N THR A 545 40.12 -47.56 12.73
CA THR A 545 40.15 -47.01 11.36
C THR A 545 39.88 -48.04 10.27
N SER A 546 39.64 -49.31 10.61
CA SER A 546 39.43 -50.39 9.64
C SER A 546 38.45 -51.42 10.19
N ALA A 547 37.56 -51.94 9.34
CA ALA A 547 36.64 -53.01 9.69
C ALA A 547 37.40 -54.32 9.96
N ASN A 548 36.92 -55.08 10.95
CA ASN A 548 37.49 -56.35 11.40
C ASN A 548 36.57 -57.55 11.10
N THR A 549 35.34 -57.30 10.65
CA THR A 549 34.36 -58.31 10.22
C THR A 549 33.77 -57.87 8.89
N ALA A 550 32.97 -58.74 8.24
CA ALA A 550 32.30 -58.45 6.96
C ALA A 550 30.94 -57.72 7.08
N ALA A 551 30.64 -57.18 8.27
CA ALA A 551 29.40 -56.45 8.53
C ALA A 551 29.64 -55.05 9.11
N GLN A 552 30.88 -54.63 9.33
CA GLN A 552 31.20 -53.38 10.02
C GLN A 552 31.21 -52.20 9.05
N TYR A 553 30.02 -51.64 8.81
CA TYR A 553 29.85 -50.52 7.89
C TYR A 553 30.24 -49.17 8.51
N LEU A 554 30.04 -48.98 9.82
CA LEU A 554 30.37 -47.72 10.52
C LEU A 554 31.49 -47.94 11.52
N LEU A 555 32.55 -47.15 11.43
CA LEU A 555 33.73 -47.23 12.29
C LEU A 555 33.90 -45.94 13.08
N TYR A 556 34.26 -46.08 14.36
CA TYR A 556 34.57 -44.95 15.24
C TYR A 556 35.98 -45.10 15.84
N ASP A 557 36.85 -44.12 15.61
CA ASP A 557 38.14 -44.03 16.28
C ASP A 557 38.05 -43.08 17.49
N PRO A 558 37.98 -43.59 18.74
CA PRO A 558 37.87 -42.76 19.93
C PRO A 558 39.10 -41.90 20.20
N THR A 559 40.26 -42.23 19.61
CA THR A 559 41.50 -41.46 19.82
C THR A 559 41.43 -40.12 19.09
N SER A 560 40.89 -40.12 17.87
CA SER A 560 40.74 -38.93 17.05
C SER A 560 39.33 -38.34 17.07
N GLY A 561 38.34 -39.10 17.54
CA GLY A 561 36.92 -38.76 17.44
C GLY A 561 36.34 -39.01 16.04
N THR A 562 37.06 -39.69 15.15
CA THR A 562 36.71 -39.78 13.72
C THR A 562 35.61 -40.82 13.46
N LEU A 563 34.64 -40.45 12.64
CA LEU A 563 33.62 -41.35 12.09
C LEU A 563 33.99 -41.74 10.65
N LEU A 564 33.99 -43.03 10.35
CA LEU A 564 34.26 -43.58 9.03
C LEU A 564 33.13 -44.51 8.57
N TYR A 565 32.92 -44.53 7.26
CA TYR A 565 32.00 -45.41 6.57
C TYR A 565 32.76 -46.36 5.64
N ASP A 566 32.73 -47.64 5.96
CA ASP A 566 33.20 -48.72 5.11
C ASP A 566 32.02 -49.27 4.31
N ARG A 567 31.98 -48.97 3.01
CA ARG A 567 30.84 -49.32 2.15
C ARG A 567 30.72 -50.83 1.91
N ASP A 568 31.84 -51.55 1.85
CA ASP A 568 31.83 -53.00 1.65
C ASP A 568 31.69 -53.76 2.99
N GLY A 569 31.95 -53.06 4.09
CA GLY A 569 31.79 -53.51 5.46
C GLY A 569 32.77 -54.61 5.85
N SER A 570 33.80 -54.87 5.03
CA SER A 570 34.73 -56.00 5.11
C SER A 570 36.18 -55.61 5.33
N GLY A 571 36.50 -54.31 5.32
CA GLY A 571 37.85 -53.78 5.45
C GLY A 571 38.72 -54.05 4.22
N GLY A 572 38.11 -54.46 3.10
CA GLY A 572 38.77 -54.69 1.82
C GLY A 572 39.04 -53.41 1.04
N GLU A 573 38.22 -52.39 1.26
CA GLU A 573 38.36 -51.02 0.75
C GLU A 573 38.71 -50.04 1.89
N ASP A 574 39.31 -48.90 1.53
CA ASP A 574 39.61 -47.84 2.50
C ASP A 574 38.29 -47.19 2.97
N ALA A 575 38.06 -47.19 4.28
CA ALA A 575 36.89 -46.54 4.87
C ALA A 575 36.93 -45.02 4.63
N ILE A 576 35.79 -44.46 4.25
CA ILE A 576 35.64 -43.04 3.92
C ILE A 576 35.34 -42.27 5.21
N ARG A 577 36.08 -41.20 5.47
CA ARG A 577 35.74 -40.30 6.59
C ARG A 577 34.45 -39.55 6.29
N ILE A 578 33.53 -39.53 7.26
CA ILE A 578 32.22 -38.87 7.13
C ILE A 578 32.02 -37.74 8.12
N GLY A 579 32.80 -37.71 9.20
CA GLY A 579 32.69 -36.66 10.20
C GLY A 579 33.57 -36.94 11.42
N SER A 580 33.29 -36.22 12.49
CA SER A 580 33.89 -36.51 13.79
C SER A 580 33.01 -36.03 14.94
N VAL A 581 33.19 -36.64 16.09
CA VAL A 581 32.78 -36.12 17.40
C VAL A 581 34.02 -35.63 18.16
N THR A 582 33.87 -35.04 19.34
CA THR A 582 35.01 -34.71 20.19
C THR A 582 35.82 -35.97 20.57
N ALA A 583 37.14 -35.89 20.48
CA ALA A 583 38.01 -37.03 20.78
C ALA A 583 37.79 -37.52 22.22
N GLY A 584 37.68 -38.85 22.38
CA GLY A 584 37.39 -39.49 23.66
C GLY A 584 35.89 -39.64 23.99
N THR A 585 34.97 -39.17 23.14
CA THR A 585 33.52 -39.43 23.31
C THR A 585 33.24 -40.94 23.34
N ASP A 586 32.41 -41.39 24.28
CA ASP A 586 32.03 -42.80 24.42
C ASP A 586 30.81 -43.13 23.53
N LEU A 587 31.05 -43.26 22.23
CA LEU A 587 30.00 -43.55 21.23
C LEU A 587 29.78 -45.06 21.05
N SER A 588 28.52 -45.47 20.90
CA SER A 588 28.12 -46.86 20.63
C SER A 588 27.11 -46.96 19.48
N ALA A 589 26.85 -48.18 18.99
CA ALA A 589 25.86 -48.40 17.94
C ALA A 589 24.44 -47.92 18.32
N ALA A 590 24.10 -47.92 19.62
CA ALA A 590 22.80 -47.45 20.08
C ALA A 590 22.60 -45.93 19.90
N ASP A 591 23.71 -45.19 19.78
CA ASP A 591 23.74 -43.74 19.61
C ASP A 591 23.66 -43.33 18.12
N ILE A 592 23.64 -44.30 17.19
CA ILE A 592 23.67 -44.08 15.74
C ILE A 592 22.39 -44.61 15.11
N TRP A 593 21.76 -43.79 14.27
CA TRP A 593 20.54 -44.12 13.53
C TRP A 593 20.69 -43.83 12.04
N VAL A 594 20.07 -44.66 11.22
CA VAL A 594 19.89 -44.41 9.78
C VAL A 594 18.44 -44.01 9.57
N VAL A 595 18.20 -42.85 8.98
CA VAL A 595 16.86 -42.24 8.82
C VAL A 595 16.41 -42.15 7.37
#